data_AF-A0A356IMN5-F1
#
_entry.id   AF-A0A356IMN5-F1
#
_cell.length_a   1.000
_cell.length_b   1.000
_cell.length_c   1.000
_cell.angle_alpha   90.00
_cell.angle_beta   90.00
_cell.angle_gamma   90.00
#
_symmetry.space_group_name_H-M   'P 1'
#
loop_
_entity.id
_entity.type
_entity.pdbx_description
1 polymer ?
#
loop_
_entity_poly.entity_id
_entity_poly.type
_entity_poly.pdbx_seq_one_letter_code
_entity_poly.pdbx_strand_id
1 'polypeptide(L)'
;GEVAAVTWVMALEHWFGGMSAAALFTLMMDACRRPLAGTDYTLQASVQVVVAGLLHSASGFSASALGYEVHFITAFVLGVLALIPVLVWLQRVPGIQRMSWHQVPA
;
A
#
# COMPACT_ATOMS: atom_id res chain seq x y z
N GLY A 1 17.99 18.57 -18.41
CA GLY A 1 17.88 17.53 -19.44
C GLY A 1 16.76 16.60 -19.05
N GLU A 2 15.90 16.22 -20.00
CA GLU A 2 14.69 15.41 -19.76
C GLU A 2 14.99 14.09 -19.04
N VAL A 3 16.12 13.45 -19.35
CA VAL A 3 16.62 12.26 -18.63
C VAL A 3 16.77 12.46 -17.13
N ALA A 4 17.27 13.61 -16.68
CA ALA A 4 17.44 13.88 -15.25
C ALA A 4 16.08 14.02 -14.53
N ALA A 5 15.09 14.63 -15.19
CA ALA A 5 13.75 14.76 -14.63
C ALA A 5 13.10 13.38 -14.44
N VAL A 6 13.20 12.50 -15.45
CA VAL A 6 12.67 11.12 -15.36
C VAL A 6 13.38 10.33 -14.27
N THR A 7 14.70 10.44 -14.14
CA THR A 7 15.45 9.75 -13.07
C THR A 7 14.98 10.19 -11.67
N TRP A 8 14.78 11.49 -11.47
CA TRP A 8 14.28 12.00 -10.19
C TRP A 8 12.87 11.53 -9.87
N VAL A 9 11.98 11.52 -10.86
CA VAL A 9 10.61 11.00 -10.70
C VAL A 9 10.66 9.52 -10.30
N MET A 10 11.46 8.71 -10.97
CA MET A 10 11.61 7.28 -10.65
C MET A 10 12.19 7.05 -9.26
N ALA A 11 13.19 7.85 -8.86
CA ALA A 11 13.79 7.76 -7.53
C ALA A 11 12.79 8.10 -6.42
N LEU A 12 12.01 9.16 -6.60
CA LEU A 12 10.97 9.56 -5.66
C LEU A 12 9.87 8.48 -5.58
N GLU A 13 9.41 7.98 -6.72
CA GLU A 13 8.39 6.93 -6.77
C GLU A 13 8.85 5.68 -6.01
N HIS A 14 10.10 5.23 -6.20
CA HIS A 14 10.64 4.07 -5.48
C HIS A 14 10.74 4.32 -3.97
N TRP A 15 11.13 5.54 -3.59
CA TRP A 15 11.27 5.93 -2.19
C TRP A 15 9.92 5.98 -1.47
N PHE A 16 8.92 6.63 -2.06
CA PHE A 16 7.56 6.67 -1.52
C PHE A 16 6.90 5.29 -1.55
N GLY A 17 7.11 4.51 -2.61
CA GLY A 17 6.66 3.13 -2.70
C GLY A 17 7.20 2.28 -1.54
N GLY A 18 8.50 2.37 -1.25
CA GLY A 18 9.11 1.67 -0.12
C GLY A 18 8.53 2.09 1.24
N MET A 19 8.34 3.39 1.46
CA MET A 19 7.73 3.89 2.70
C MET A 19 6.28 3.43 2.86
N SER A 20 5.50 3.42 1.76
CA SER A 20 4.12 2.95 1.78
C SER A 20 4.02 1.46 2.13
N ALA A 21 4.94 0.64 1.61
CA ALA A 21 5.01 -0.78 1.93
C ALA A 21 5.37 -1.01 3.40
N ALA A 22 6.35 -0.27 3.94
CA ALA A 22 6.72 -0.36 5.35
C ALA A 22 5.55 0.03 6.27
N ALA A 23 4.82 1.10 5.93
CA ALA A 23 3.63 1.52 6.67
C ALA A 23 2.51 0.48 6.60
N LEU A 24 2.26 -0.09 5.41
CA LEU A 24 1.26 -1.13 5.21
C LEU A 24 1.56 -2.37 6.05
N PHE A 25 2.80 -2.88 6.03
CA PHE A 25 3.19 -4.03 6.85
C PHE A 25 3.08 -3.75 8.35
N THR A 26 3.41 -2.52 8.77
CA THR A 26 3.20 -2.10 10.17
C THR A 26 1.73 -2.19 10.56
N LEU A 27 0.82 -1.68 9.72
CA LEU A 27 -0.61 -1.75 9.96
C LEU A 27 -1.16 -3.19 9.92
N MET A 28 -0.64 -4.03 9.02
CA MET A 28 -0.97 -5.46 8.97
C MET A 28 -0.59 -6.16 10.27
N MET A 29 0.59 -5.86 10.82
CA MET A 29 1.04 -6.40 12.11
C MET A 29 0.17 -5.94 13.27
N ASP A 30 -0.20 -4.66 13.31
CA ASP A 30 -1.12 -4.13 14.34
C ASP A 30 -2.51 -4.78 14.29
N ALA A 31 -2.96 -5.22 13.11
CA ALA A 31 -4.23 -5.92 12.93
C ALA A 31 -4.17 -7.41 13.32
N CYS A 32 -2.99 -8.01 13.44
CA CYS A 32 -2.82 -9.43 13.73
C CYS A 32 -3.17 -9.74 15.19
N ARG A 33 -3.96 -10.79 15.43
CA ARG A 33 -4.34 -11.20 16.79
C ARG A 33 -3.18 -11.96 17.44
N ARG A 34 -2.82 -11.62 18.68
CA ARG A 34 -1.69 -12.23 19.41
C ARG A 34 -1.62 -13.77 19.36
N PRO A 35 -2.72 -14.53 19.54
CA PRO A 35 -2.63 -15.99 19.60
C PRO A 35 -2.34 -16.65 18.24
N LEU A 36 -2.57 -15.97 17.10
CA LEU A 36 -2.35 -16.47 15.74
C LEU A 36 -1.62 -15.45 14.85
N ALA A 37 -0.78 -14.58 15.44
CA ALA A 37 -0.25 -13.42 14.74
C ALA A 37 0.53 -13.79 13.45
N GLY A 38 1.26 -14.91 13.45
CA GLY A 38 1.98 -15.40 12.27
C GLY A 38 1.07 -15.94 11.16
N THR A 39 -0.05 -16.58 11.50
CA THR A 39 -0.99 -17.12 10.51
C THR A 39 -1.80 -16.00 9.86
N ASP A 40 -2.27 -15.04 10.65
CA ASP A 40 -3.00 -13.88 10.13
C ASP A 40 -2.12 -13.03 9.21
N TYR A 41 -0.86 -12.80 9.61
CA TYR A 41 0.09 -12.01 8.82
C TYR A 41 0.41 -12.70 7.48
N THR A 42 0.68 -14.00 7.48
CA THR A 42 1.05 -14.71 6.24
C THR A 42 -0.12 -14.78 5.26
N LEU A 43 -1.36 -14.91 5.74
CA LEU A 43 -2.55 -14.80 4.89
C LEU A 43 -2.68 -13.40 4.29
N GLN A 44 -2.53 -12.34 5.11
CA GLN A 44 -2.59 -10.96 4.62
C GLN A 44 -1.50 -10.67 3.60
N ALA A 45 -0.25 -11.09 3.87
CA ALA A 45 0.88 -10.90 2.96
C ALA A 45 0.68 -11.66 1.64
N SER A 46 0.14 -12.89 1.70
CA SER A 46 -0.17 -13.68 0.51
C SER A 46 -1.22 -13.00 -0.37
N VAL A 47 -2.29 -12.48 0.25
CA VAL A 47 -3.33 -11.71 -0.46
C VAL A 47 -2.75 -10.44 -1.07
N GLN A 48 -1.92 -9.70 -0.32
CA GLN A 48 -1.25 -8.49 -0.80
C GLN A 48 -0.41 -8.75 -2.04
N VAL A 49 0.39 -9.83 -2.06
CA VAL A 49 1.23 -10.22 -3.21
C VAL A 49 0.37 -10.61 -4.41
N VAL A 50 -0.70 -11.40 -4.21
CA VAL A 50 -1.62 -11.78 -5.30
C VAL A 50 -2.28 -10.56 -5.92
N VAL A 51 -2.82 -9.65 -5.10
CA VAL A 51 -3.48 -8.43 -5.57
C VAL A 51 -2.49 -7.52 -6.31
N ALA A 52 -1.30 -7.30 -5.74
CA ALA A 52 -0.26 -6.49 -6.38
C ALA A 52 0.17 -7.09 -7.73
N GLY A 53 0.37 -8.42 -7.79
CA GLY A 53 0.72 -9.12 -9.01
C GLY A 53 -0.37 -9.04 -10.08
N LEU A 54 -1.63 -9.18 -9.71
CA LEU A 54 -2.77 -9.04 -10.62
C LEU A 54 -2.89 -7.62 -11.17
N LEU A 55 -2.78 -6.60 -10.33
CA LEU A 55 -2.82 -5.20 -10.76
C LEU A 55 -1.63 -4.84 -11.66
N HIS A 56 -0.43 -5.30 -11.33
CA HIS A 56 0.75 -5.08 -12.16
C HIS A 56 0.63 -5.77 -13.53
N SER A 57 0.10 -7.00 -13.55
CA SER A 57 -0.15 -7.74 -14.79
C SER A 57 -1.24 -7.06 -15.64
N ALA A 58 -2.33 -6.61 -15.00
CA ALA A 58 -3.40 -5.86 -15.67
C ALA A 58 -2.91 -4.51 -16.20
N SER A 59 -1.98 -3.86 -15.52
CA SER A 59 -1.34 -2.62 -15.97
C SER A 59 -0.56 -2.83 -17.28
N GLY A 60 0.16 -3.95 -17.41
CA GLY A 60 0.85 -4.32 -18.66
C GLY A 60 -0.08 -4.50 -19.86
N PHE A 61 -1.25 -5.11 -19.66
CA PHE A 61 -2.26 -5.26 -20.72
C PHE A 61 -3.02 -3.95 -21.01
N SER A 62 -3.27 -3.14 -19.99
CA SER A 62 -3.92 -1.84 -20.14
C SER A 62 -3.03 -0.85 -20.92
N ALA A 63 -1.72 -0.85 -20.66
CA ALA A 63 -0.77 0.00 -21.37
C ALA A 63 -0.67 -0.34 -22.87
N SER A 64 -0.80 -1.63 -23.23
CA SER A 64 -0.76 -2.07 -24.63
C SER A 64 -2.05 -1.81 -25.40
N ALA A 65 -3.20 -1.78 -24.73
CA ALA A 65 -4.51 -1.57 -25.36
C ALA A 65 -4.97 -0.11 -25.43
N LEU A 66 -4.64 0.73 -24.43
CA LEU A 66 -5.19 2.09 -24.27
C LEU A 66 -4.16 3.22 -24.50
N GLY A 67 -2.88 2.86 -24.64
CA GLY A 67 -1.77 3.82 -24.75
C GLY A 67 -1.25 4.28 -23.38
N TYR A 68 0.06 4.58 -23.33
CA TYR A 68 0.77 4.93 -22.10
C TYR A 68 0.21 6.18 -21.40
N GLU A 69 -0.21 7.20 -22.15
CA GLU A 69 -0.67 8.47 -21.59
C GLU A 69 -1.95 8.31 -20.76
N VAL A 70 -2.97 7.64 -21.30
CA VAL A 70 -4.22 7.34 -20.59
C VAL A 70 -3.98 6.42 -19.40
N HIS A 71 -3.07 5.47 -19.54
CA HIS A 71 -2.72 4.53 -18.47
C HIS A 71 -2.10 5.25 -17.26
N PHE A 72 -1.14 6.15 -17.48
CA PHE A 72 -0.49 6.90 -16.41
C PHE A 72 -1.46 7.87 -15.71
N ILE A 73 -2.33 8.56 -16.45
CA ILE A 73 -3.35 9.44 -15.85
C ILE A 73 -4.31 8.62 -14.99
N THR A 74 -4.75 7.46 -15.47
CA THR A 74 -5.66 6.58 -14.72
C THR A 74 -4.98 6.05 -13.46
N ALA A 75 -3.72 5.62 -13.54
CA ALA A 75 -2.94 5.18 -12.39
C ALA A 75 -2.75 6.31 -11.37
N PHE A 76 -2.49 7.54 -11.82
CA PHE A 76 -2.38 8.72 -10.96
C PHE A 76 -3.69 9.00 -10.21
N VAL A 77 -4.82 9.02 -10.92
CA VAL A 77 -6.15 9.21 -10.30
C VAL A 77 -6.44 8.11 -9.28
N LEU A 78 -6.18 6.86 -9.62
CA LEU A 78 -6.36 5.72 -8.70
C LEU A 78 -5.45 5.84 -7.47
N GLY A 79 -4.20 6.28 -7.65
CA GLY A 79 -3.27 6.54 -6.54
C GLY A 79 -3.76 7.63 -5.60
N VAL A 80 -4.27 8.74 -6.14
CA VAL A 80 -4.88 9.82 -5.33
C VAL A 80 -6.13 9.33 -4.59
N LEU A 81 -6.98 8.54 -5.25
CA LEU A 81 -8.16 7.94 -4.62
C LEU A 81 -7.77 6.96 -3.50
N ALA A 82 -6.66 6.23 -3.65
CA ALA A 82 -6.14 5.32 -2.61
C ALA A 82 -5.70 6.05 -1.34
N LEU A 83 -5.42 7.36 -1.39
CA LEU A 83 -5.14 8.17 -0.20
C LEU A 83 -6.40 8.43 0.65
N ILE A 84 -7.60 8.42 0.06
CA ILE A 84 -8.85 8.67 0.78
C ILE A 84 -9.05 7.72 1.96
N PRO A 85 -9.01 6.37 1.79
CA PRO A 85 -9.14 5.46 2.92
C PRO A 85 -7.99 5.65 3.93
N VAL A 86 -6.76 5.92 3.49
CA VAL A 86 -5.65 6.19 4.42
C VAL A 86 -5.98 7.38 5.31
N LEU A 87 -6.42 8.51 4.74
CA LEU A 87 -6.75 9.71 5.50
C LEU A 87 -7.91 9.50 6.48
N VAL A 88 -8.94 8.74 6.07
CA VAL A 88 -10.10 8.44 6.92
C VAL A 88 -9.76 7.49 8.07
N TRP A 89 -8.93 6.47 7.81
CA TRP A 89 -8.64 5.42 8.78
C TRP A 89 -7.50 5.80 9.73
N LEU A 90 -6.48 6.54 9.27
CA LEU A 90 -5.36 6.97 10.12
C LEU A 90 -5.82 7.84 11.30
N GLN A 91 -6.89 8.63 11.11
CA GLN A 91 -7.50 9.43 12.17
C GLN A 91 -8.13 8.58 13.29
N ARG A 92 -8.47 7.31 13.02
CA ARG A 92 -9.13 6.40 13.97
C ARG A 92 -8.17 5.48 14.71
N VAL A 93 -6.95 5.31 14.21
CA VAL A 93 -5.89 4.47 14.83
C VAL A 93 -5.53 4.91 16.27
N PRO A 94 -5.41 6.21 16.63
CA PRO A 94 -4.98 6.63 17.97
C PRO A 94 -5.92 6.17 19.10
N GLY A 95 -7.20 5.93 18.80
CA GLY A 95 -8.20 5.50 19.78
C GLY A 95 -8.19 3.98 20.04
N ILE A 96 -7.97 3.18 18.99
CA ILE A 96 -8.01 1.71 19.04
C ILE A 96 -6.73 1.13 19.62
N GLN A 97 -5.56 1.69 19.28
CA GLN A 97 -4.27 1.25 19.84
C GLN A 97 -4.26 1.41 21.36
N ARG A 98 -4.76 2.55 21.88
CA ARG A 98 -4.77 2.84 23.32
C ARG A 98 -5.57 1.81 24.11
N MET A 99 -6.66 1.26 23.56
CA MET A 99 -7.51 0.30 24.27
C MET A 99 -6.94 -1.13 24.30
N SER A 100 -6.15 -1.53 23.29
CA SER A 100 -5.61 -2.90 23.20
C SER A 100 -4.41 -3.15 24.12
N TRP A 101 -3.56 -2.14 24.35
CA TRP A 101 -2.41 -2.25 25.27
C TRP A 101 -2.80 -2.34 26.76
N HIS A 102 -4.02 -1.96 27.12
CA HIS A 102 -4.51 -2.01 28.50
C HIS A 102 -5.17 -3.34 28.90
N GLN A 103 -5.34 -4.29 27.96
CA GLN A 103 -5.99 -5.58 28.23
C GLN A 103 -5.04 -6.78 28.30
N VAL A 104 -3.73 -6.54 28.29
CA VAL A 104 -2.74 -7.63 28.31
C VAL A 104 -2.04 -7.66 29.67
N PRO A 105 -2.29 -8.67 30.52
CA PRO A 105 -1.49 -8.88 31.71
C PRO A 105 -0.04 -9.23 31.32
N ALA A 106 0.91 -8.66 32.06
CA ALA A 106 2.35 -8.83 31.86
C ALA A 106 2.81 -10.28 32.05
#